data_AF-D3E356-F1
#
_entry.id   AF-D3E356-F1
#
_cell.length_a   1.000
_cell.length_b   1.000
_cell.length_c   1.000
_cell.angle_alpha   90.00
_cell.angle_beta   90.00
_cell.angle_gamma   90.00
#
_symmetry.space_group_name_H-M   'P 1'
#
loop_
_entity.id
_entity.type
_entity.pdbx_description
1 polymer ?
#
loop_
_entity_poly.entity_id
_entity_poly.type
_entity_poly.pdbx_seq_one_letter_code
_entity_poly.pdbx_strand_id
1 'polypeptide(L)'
;MPRLFKKTSFKIFIALIVIIILLIPISMAMTSHHNTQNMAEISKYENGSTVFNGDNIIDKNKINKYPIVSDIGALTDQILRGDIADAFFSISTGVVPTPASELVTGNITKSGEIQGIKGPAYIDIEKDQINIVEPGNFLYGFNTPYTQAVIVEGGIDIINNKTNETIKHINANDITNDTLPGDMVSEETIKYWYNTSQVGSKYNIEFCIDGLNDNRSYITPTELKEKFPEAYNYSIKYPGGSPVILYKDNVNSTVVSSTYTYLGSHPQYNDANREYNARQFVTAWNGTVIPANTSGCGREGVYFSAVKEANAQSGMATHGVCPPARALRNAVLALGFSLPVGMDYGEDAVLFGYSPSTGIRVTNTLDYPIQINMWTEGAGTGMAIYADVVEYIPNNVTTTNSTETGTTI
;
A
#
# COMPACT_ATOMS: atom_id res chain seq x y z
N MET A 1 68.67 8.74 -33.81
CA MET A 1 67.29 8.64 -33.28
C MET A 1 66.94 7.39 -32.42
N PRO A 2 67.65 6.24 -32.40
CA PRO A 2 67.20 5.08 -31.58
C PRO A 2 67.45 5.21 -30.06
N ARG A 3 68.44 6.02 -29.64
CA ARG A 3 68.83 6.18 -28.23
C ARG A 3 67.89 7.06 -27.41
N LEU A 4 67.19 8.03 -28.03
CA LEU A 4 66.19 8.85 -27.33
C LEU A 4 64.94 8.02 -27.03
N PHE A 5 64.44 7.25 -28.00
CA PHE A 5 63.32 6.33 -27.79
C PHE A 5 63.58 5.35 -26.65
N LYS A 6 64.77 4.72 -26.57
CA LYS A 6 65.12 3.81 -25.46
C LYS A 6 65.15 4.48 -24.09
N LYS A 7 65.62 5.73 -23.96
CA LYS A 7 65.63 6.45 -22.67
C LYS A 7 64.23 6.90 -22.25
N THR A 8 63.39 7.32 -23.20
CA THR A 8 61.99 7.68 -22.91
C THR A 8 61.17 6.44 -22.57
N SER A 9 61.33 5.34 -23.29
CA SER A 9 60.70 4.05 -22.98
C SER A 9 61.14 3.49 -21.62
N PHE A 10 62.42 3.61 -21.26
CA PHE A 10 62.92 3.17 -19.95
C PHE A 10 62.36 4.03 -18.80
N LYS A 11 62.23 5.34 -18.99
CA LYS A 11 61.58 6.23 -18.00
C LYS A 11 60.08 5.93 -17.85
N ILE A 12 59.38 5.67 -18.95
CA ILE A 12 57.97 5.25 -18.94
C ILE A 12 57.83 3.91 -18.19
N PHE A 13 58.73 2.96 -18.44
CA PHE A 13 58.73 1.66 -17.75
C PHE A 13 58.96 1.79 -16.24
N ILE A 14 59.93 2.61 -15.81
CA ILE A 14 60.13 2.91 -14.38
C ILE A 14 58.92 3.63 -13.78
N ALA A 15 58.33 4.59 -14.49
CA ALA A 15 57.14 5.29 -14.02
C ALA A 15 55.95 4.34 -13.84
N LEU A 16 55.75 3.40 -14.77
CA LEU A 16 54.74 2.34 -14.65
C LEU A 16 55.00 1.43 -13.44
N ILE A 17 56.25 1.03 -13.19
CA ILE A 17 56.61 0.25 -12.00
C ILE A 17 56.29 1.03 -10.71
N VAL A 18 56.63 2.32 -10.65
CA VAL A 18 56.33 3.17 -9.48
C VAL A 18 54.82 3.28 -9.28
N ILE A 19 54.04 3.47 -10.34
CA ILE A 19 52.57 3.49 -10.28
C ILE A 19 52.03 2.15 -9.76
N ILE A 20 52.52 1.02 -10.27
CA ILE A 20 52.11 -0.31 -9.80
C ILE A 20 52.44 -0.49 -8.31
N ILE A 21 53.65 -0.11 -7.87
CA ILE A 21 54.06 -0.19 -6.46
C ILE A 21 53.16 0.68 -5.57
N LEU A 22 52.73 1.85 -6.03
CA LEU A 22 51.81 2.73 -5.31
C LEU A 22 50.37 2.20 -5.25
N LEU A 23 49.93 1.43 -6.25
CA LEU A 23 48.60 0.84 -6.30
C LEU A 23 48.45 -0.38 -5.38
N ILE A 24 49.54 -1.09 -5.06
CA ILE A 24 49.53 -2.27 -4.18
C ILE A 24 48.92 -1.97 -2.78
N PRO A 25 49.37 -0.96 -2.01
CA PRO A 25 48.78 -0.66 -0.71
C PRO A 25 47.32 -0.19 -0.81
N ILE A 26 46.95 0.53 -1.89
CA ILE A 26 45.56 0.96 -2.15
C ILE A 26 44.68 -0.27 -2.41
N SER A 27 45.15 -1.19 -3.25
CA SER A 27 44.46 -2.44 -3.56
C SER A 27 44.27 -3.29 -2.30
N MET A 28 45.31 -3.45 -1.47
CA MET A 28 45.20 -4.21 -0.22
C MET A 28 44.23 -3.56 0.78
N ALA A 29 44.22 -2.22 0.90
CA ALA A 29 43.29 -1.52 1.79
C ALA A 29 41.83 -1.59 1.32
N MET A 30 41.60 -1.75 0.01
CA MET A 30 40.27 -1.78 -0.62
C MET A 30 39.75 -3.18 -0.87
N THR A 31 40.60 -4.21 -0.74
CA THR A 31 40.22 -5.61 -0.96
C THR A 31 39.39 -6.11 0.21
N SER A 32 38.23 -6.70 -0.09
CA SER A 32 37.47 -7.44 0.92
C SER A 32 38.22 -8.71 1.31
N HIS A 33 38.39 -8.97 2.61
CA HIS A 33 38.77 -10.31 3.07
C HIS A 33 37.69 -11.30 2.64
N HIS A 34 38.07 -12.50 2.18
CA HIS A 34 37.21 -13.56 1.64
C HIS A 34 36.11 -14.05 2.63
N ASN A 35 35.15 -13.20 2.93
CA ASN A 35 33.91 -13.53 3.59
C ASN A 35 32.80 -13.51 2.54
N THR A 36 31.86 -14.45 2.65
CA THR A 36 30.62 -14.44 1.88
C THR A 36 29.93 -13.08 2.04
N GLN A 37 29.60 -12.44 0.93
CA GLN A 37 28.91 -11.16 0.90
C GLN A 37 27.54 -11.30 1.56
N ASN A 38 27.24 -10.44 2.54
CA ASN A 38 25.90 -10.36 3.10
C ASN A 38 25.00 -9.51 2.19
N MET A 39 23.98 -10.14 1.59
CA MET A 39 23.05 -9.46 0.67
C MET A 39 22.28 -8.32 1.35
N ALA A 40 21.92 -8.49 2.63
CA ALA A 40 21.22 -7.45 3.38
C ALA A 40 22.07 -6.19 3.59
N GLU A 41 23.40 -6.31 3.65
CA GLU A 41 24.29 -5.16 3.84
C GLU A 41 24.47 -4.34 2.56
N ILE A 42 24.47 -4.99 1.39
CA ILE A 42 24.62 -4.33 0.10
C ILE A 42 23.31 -3.86 -0.49
N SER A 43 22.17 -4.37 -0.03
CA SER A 43 20.88 -3.85 -0.44
C SER A 43 20.69 -2.43 0.09
N LYS A 44 20.19 -1.53 -0.75
CA LYS A 44 19.75 -0.19 -0.34
C LYS A 44 18.41 -0.19 0.38
N TYR A 45 17.66 -1.29 0.25
CA TYR A 45 16.34 -1.44 0.83
C TYR A 45 16.30 -2.67 1.72
N GLU A 46 15.43 -2.65 2.72
CA GLU A 46 15.20 -3.79 3.59
C GLU A 46 14.45 -4.91 2.86
N ASN A 47 14.54 -6.14 3.37
CA ASN A 47 13.77 -7.26 2.83
C ASN A 47 12.27 -6.96 2.83
N GLY A 48 11.57 -7.32 1.76
CA GLY A 48 10.15 -7.05 1.55
C GLY A 48 9.83 -5.60 1.15
N SER A 49 10.82 -4.72 0.99
CA SER A 49 10.57 -3.32 0.57
C SER A 49 10.03 -3.26 -0.86
N THR A 50 9.09 -2.34 -1.11
CA THR A 50 8.55 -2.11 -2.45
C THR A 50 9.51 -1.29 -3.29
N VAL A 51 9.66 -1.69 -4.56
CA VAL A 51 10.55 -1.07 -5.54
C VAL A 51 9.88 -0.98 -6.91
N PHE A 52 10.36 -0.05 -7.72
CA PHE A 52 9.82 0.27 -9.03
C PHE A 52 10.89 0.21 -10.11
N ASN A 53 10.44 0.15 -11.35
CA ASN A 53 11.31 0.28 -12.51
C ASN A 53 12.13 1.59 -12.45
N GLY A 54 13.45 1.48 -12.57
CA GLY A 54 14.41 2.58 -12.43
C GLY A 54 15.04 2.71 -11.05
N ASP A 55 14.56 1.99 -10.03
CA ASP A 55 15.19 2.00 -8.71
C ASP A 55 16.53 1.27 -8.75
N ASN A 56 17.54 1.87 -8.12
CA ASN A 56 18.83 1.23 -7.95
C ASN A 56 18.90 0.56 -6.58
N ILE A 57 19.01 -0.75 -6.58
CA ILE A 57 18.82 -1.61 -5.39
C ILE A 57 20.13 -1.93 -4.66
N ILE A 58 21.29 -1.75 -5.30
CA ILE A 58 22.59 -2.09 -4.70
C ILE A 58 23.36 -0.85 -4.27
N ASP A 59 23.88 -0.87 -3.05
CA ASP A 59 24.90 0.05 -2.57
C ASP A 59 26.28 -0.38 -3.06
N LYS A 60 26.71 0.18 -4.20
CA LYS A 60 28.01 -0.06 -4.81
C LYS A 60 29.21 0.16 -3.86
N ASN A 61 29.04 0.96 -2.80
CA ASN A 61 30.15 1.22 -1.86
C ASN A 61 30.45 0.01 -0.97
N LYS A 62 29.43 -0.80 -0.68
CA LYS A 62 29.49 -1.95 0.24
C LYS A 62 29.70 -3.30 -0.46
N ILE A 63 29.70 -3.32 -1.79
CA ILE A 63 29.99 -4.51 -2.57
C ILE A 63 31.45 -4.94 -2.34
N ASN A 64 31.67 -6.24 -2.21
CA ASN A 64 32.98 -6.85 -2.13
C ASN A 64 33.81 -6.53 -3.38
N LYS A 65 35.06 -6.14 -3.11
CA LYS A 65 36.03 -5.76 -4.13
C LYS A 65 37.19 -6.74 -4.07
N TYR A 66 37.56 -7.27 -5.22
CA TYR A 66 38.63 -8.24 -5.35
C TYR A 66 39.78 -7.66 -6.19
N PRO A 67 41.04 -8.04 -5.95
CA PRO A 67 42.15 -7.57 -6.77
C PRO A 67 41.91 -7.88 -8.26
N ILE A 68 42.22 -6.95 -9.17
CA ILE A 68 42.06 -7.17 -10.62
C ILE A 68 42.72 -8.46 -11.09
N VAL A 69 43.87 -8.81 -10.49
CA VAL A 69 44.61 -10.04 -10.83
C VAL A 69 43.85 -11.34 -10.52
N SER A 70 42.87 -11.29 -9.61
CA SER A 70 42.01 -12.43 -9.28
C SER A 70 40.81 -12.56 -10.22
N ASP A 71 40.41 -11.47 -10.88
CA ASP A 71 39.30 -11.45 -11.83
C ASP A 71 39.50 -10.39 -12.94
N ILE A 72 40.38 -10.71 -13.89
CA ILE A 72 40.64 -9.87 -15.08
C ILE A 72 39.40 -9.85 -16.00
N GLY A 73 38.57 -10.90 -15.92
CA GLY A 73 37.32 -11.02 -16.66
C GLY A 73 36.37 -9.87 -16.33
N ALA A 74 36.14 -9.61 -15.04
CA ALA A 74 35.27 -8.54 -14.56
C ALA A 74 35.71 -7.14 -15.06
N LEU A 75 37.01 -6.82 -15.06
CA LEU A 75 37.51 -5.55 -15.62
C LEU A 75 37.25 -5.45 -17.13
N THR A 76 37.53 -6.53 -17.86
CA THR A 76 37.30 -6.58 -19.32
C THR A 76 35.82 -6.37 -19.63
N ASP A 77 34.96 -7.00 -18.84
CA ASP A 77 33.51 -6.88 -18.91
C ASP A 77 33.02 -5.44 -18.62
N GLN A 78 33.56 -4.76 -17.61
CA GLN A 78 33.25 -3.34 -17.34
C GLN A 78 33.56 -2.46 -18.56
N ILE A 79 34.74 -2.65 -19.17
CA ILE A 79 35.19 -1.88 -20.34
C ILE A 79 34.29 -2.15 -21.55
N LEU A 80 34.02 -3.43 -21.86
CA LEU A 80 33.20 -3.82 -23.01
C LEU A 80 31.75 -3.35 -22.88
N ARG A 81 31.25 -3.21 -21.65
CA ARG A 81 29.89 -2.74 -21.35
C ARG A 81 29.75 -1.21 -21.34
N GLY A 82 30.87 -0.49 -21.50
CA GLY A 82 30.86 0.97 -21.45
C GLY A 82 30.67 1.55 -20.04
N ASP A 83 30.90 0.77 -18.98
CA ASP A 83 30.87 1.25 -17.60
C ASP A 83 32.20 1.95 -17.27
N ILE A 84 32.40 3.13 -17.88
CA ILE A 84 33.67 3.86 -17.84
C ILE A 84 34.03 4.28 -16.41
N ALA A 85 33.03 4.57 -15.57
CA ALA A 85 33.24 4.94 -14.18
C ALA A 85 33.78 3.77 -13.36
N ASP A 86 33.15 2.59 -13.45
CA ASP A 86 33.59 1.40 -12.71
C ASP A 86 34.93 0.88 -13.26
N ALA A 87 35.16 0.98 -14.57
CA ALA A 87 36.47 0.65 -15.18
C ALA A 87 37.58 1.59 -14.71
N PHE A 88 37.33 2.90 -14.68
CA PHE A 88 38.29 3.88 -14.17
C PHE A 88 38.57 3.68 -12.68
N PHE A 89 37.53 3.43 -11.87
CA PHE A 89 37.68 3.07 -10.46
C PHE A 89 38.57 1.84 -10.32
N SER A 90 38.32 0.80 -11.11
CA SER A 90 39.07 -0.44 -11.00
C SER A 90 40.54 -0.25 -11.37
N ILE A 91 40.83 0.43 -12.49
CA ILE A 91 42.20 0.73 -12.93
C ILE A 91 42.94 1.61 -11.90
N SER A 92 42.26 2.57 -11.29
CA SER A 92 42.88 3.52 -10.34
C SER A 92 43.06 2.96 -8.93
N THR A 93 42.33 1.90 -8.56
CA THR A 93 42.39 1.31 -7.22
C THR A 93 43.05 -0.07 -7.18
N GLY A 94 43.17 -0.73 -8.34
CA GLY A 94 43.71 -2.10 -8.42
C GLY A 94 42.72 -3.19 -8.03
N VAL A 95 41.45 -2.86 -7.78
CA VAL A 95 40.38 -3.81 -7.39
C VAL A 95 39.16 -3.70 -8.30
N VAL A 96 38.46 -4.80 -8.54
CA VAL A 96 37.18 -4.85 -9.26
C VAL A 96 36.04 -5.17 -8.29
N PRO A 97 34.94 -4.39 -8.28
CA PRO A 97 33.74 -4.74 -7.55
C PRO A 97 33.06 -5.97 -8.17
N THR A 98 32.43 -6.78 -7.32
CA THR A 98 31.59 -7.91 -7.76
C THR A 98 30.46 -7.38 -8.66
N PRO A 99 30.21 -7.97 -9.85
CA PRO A 99 29.15 -7.51 -10.74
C PRO A 99 27.75 -7.61 -10.10
N ALA A 100 26.91 -6.59 -10.27
CA ALA A 100 25.53 -6.59 -9.75
C ALA A 100 24.71 -7.80 -10.21
N SER A 101 24.93 -8.26 -11.45
CA SER A 101 24.25 -9.42 -12.03
C SER A 101 24.62 -10.77 -11.39
N GLU A 102 25.67 -10.83 -10.58
CA GLU A 102 26.03 -12.01 -9.79
C GLU A 102 25.41 -11.98 -8.39
N LEU A 103 24.94 -10.82 -7.95
CA LEU A 103 24.38 -10.58 -6.63
C LEU A 103 22.85 -10.52 -6.65
N VAL A 104 22.26 -10.28 -7.84
CA VAL A 104 20.84 -10.05 -7.98
C VAL A 104 20.26 -10.79 -9.18
N THR A 105 19.10 -11.40 -8.99
CA THR A 105 18.31 -12.03 -10.05
C THR A 105 17.00 -11.29 -10.31
N GLY A 106 16.53 -11.38 -11.55
CA GLY A 106 15.33 -10.68 -12.03
C GLY A 106 15.66 -9.64 -13.10
N ASN A 107 14.70 -8.77 -13.40
CA ASN A 107 14.84 -7.78 -14.45
C ASN A 107 15.67 -6.58 -13.98
N ILE A 108 16.99 -6.75 -13.94
CA ILE A 108 17.94 -5.76 -13.44
C ILE A 108 19.09 -5.58 -14.42
N THR A 109 19.54 -4.34 -14.55
CA THR A 109 20.76 -4.03 -15.30
C THR A 109 21.99 -4.54 -14.57
N LYS A 110 23.09 -4.68 -15.31
CA LYS A 110 24.40 -4.98 -14.72
C LYS A 110 24.93 -3.87 -13.79
N SER A 111 24.28 -2.71 -13.74
CA SER A 111 24.57 -1.61 -12.79
C SER A 111 23.69 -1.62 -11.53
N GLY A 112 22.77 -2.60 -11.40
CA GLY A 112 21.90 -2.76 -10.24
C GLY A 112 20.61 -1.94 -10.28
N GLU A 113 20.17 -1.52 -11.47
CA GLU A 113 18.91 -0.78 -11.69
C GLU A 113 17.82 -1.71 -12.20
N ILE A 114 16.61 -1.60 -11.65
CA ILE A 114 15.46 -2.41 -12.10
C ILE A 114 15.00 -1.93 -13.49
N GLN A 115 14.76 -2.86 -14.42
CA GLN A 115 14.26 -2.58 -15.76
C GLN A 115 13.09 -3.49 -16.15
N GLY A 116 12.20 -3.05 -17.04
CA GLY A 116 11.19 -3.91 -17.65
C GLY A 116 10.07 -4.42 -16.74
N ILE A 117 10.02 -3.98 -15.48
CA ILE A 117 8.94 -4.34 -14.54
C ILE A 117 7.79 -3.35 -14.67
N LYS A 118 6.56 -3.88 -14.66
CA LYS A 118 5.34 -3.08 -14.60
C LYS A 118 4.70 -3.18 -13.21
N GLY A 119 4.55 -2.04 -12.55
CA GLY A 119 3.95 -1.96 -11.22
C GLY A 119 4.95 -2.12 -10.06
N PRO A 120 4.43 -2.25 -8.82
CA PRO A 120 5.25 -2.32 -7.62
C PRO A 120 5.83 -3.72 -7.39
N ALA A 121 7.10 -3.92 -7.71
CA ALA A 121 7.82 -5.12 -7.29
C ALA A 121 8.22 -5.03 -5.81
N TYR A 122 8.71 -6.13 -5.24
CA TYR A 122 9.36 -6.09 -3.94
C TYR A 122 10.71 -6.83 -3.96
N ILE A 123 11.56 -6.48 -2.99
CA ILE A 123 12.85 -7.13 -2.79
C ILE A 123 12.68 -8.35 -1.89
N ASP A 124 13.16 -9.51 -2.34
CA ASP A 124 13.33 -10.71 -1.53
C ASP A 124 14.83 -11.02 -1.36
N ILE A 125 15.34 -10.84 -0.14
CA ILE A 125 16.74 -11.01 0.20
C ILE A 125 16.96 -12.43 0.72
N GLU A 126 17.59 -13.25 -0.11
CA GLU A 126 18.07 -14.58 0.27
C GLU A 126 19.53 -14.54 0.72
N LYS A 127 20.04 -15.66 1.22
CA LYS A 127 21.41 -15.76 1.76
C LYS A 127 22.47 -15.36 0.73
N ASP A 128 22.29 -15.78 -0.52
CA ASP A 128 23.31 -15.70 -1.57
C ASP A 128 22.94 -14.72 -2.70
N GLN A 129 21.69 -14.26 -2.76
CA GLN A 129 21.19 -13.38 -3.81
C GLN A 129 20.07 -12.45 -3.33
N ILE A 130 19.91 -11.33 -4.01
CA ILE A 130 18.73 -10.48 -3.92
C ILE A 130 17.82 -10.85 -5.11
N ASN A 131 16.53 -11.03 -4.87
CA ASN A 131 15.55 -11.35 -5.90
C ASN A 131 14.56 -10.20 -6.02
N ILE A 132 14.20 -9.84 -7.25
CA ILE A 132 13.11 -8.89 -7.49
C ILE A 132 11.87 -9.65 -7.92
N VAL A 133 10.85 -9.61 -7.06
CA VAL A 133 9.59 -10.31 -7.28
C VAL A 133 8.57 -9.32 -7.82
N GLU A 134 8.10 -9.58 -9.04
CA GLU A 134 7.06 -8.78 -9.70
C GLU A 134 5.70 -8.96 -9.02
N PRO A 135 4.84 -7.92 -9.01
CA PRO A 135 3.50 -8.06 -8.47
C PRO A 135 2.65 -9.01 -9.34
N GLY A 136 1.72 -9.71 -8.69
CA GLY A 136 0.64 -10.38 -9.41
C GLY A 136 -0.35 -9.39 -10.03
N ASN A 137 -1.52 -9.87 -10.46
CA ASN A 137 -2.58 -9.02 -11.00
C ASN A 137 -3.13 -8.00 -9.99
N PHE A 138 -3.04 -8.33 -8.70
CA PHE A 138 -3.50 -7.49 -7.61
C PHE A 138 -2.44 -7.41 -6.51
N LEU A 139 -2.22 -6.20 -6.01
CA LEU A 139 -1.60 -5.96 -4.72
C LEU A 139 -2.62 -5.28 -3.83
N TYR A 140 -2.90 -5.86 -2.67
CA TYR A 140 -3.76 -5.27 -1.66
C TYR A 140 -3.25 -5.59 -0.27
N GLY A 141 -3.62 -4.74 0.69
CA GLY A 141 -3.37 -4.94 2.12
C GLY A 141 -4.45 -4.25 2.93
N PHE A 142 -4.15 -3.94 4.19
CA PHE A 142 -5.11 -3.40 5.14
C PHE A 142 -4.62 -2.12 5.80
N ASN A 143 -5.52 -1.15 5.95
CA ASN A 143 -5.30 0.06 6.73
C ASN A 143 -4.92 -0.31 8.16
N THR A 144 -3.66 -0.15 8.52
CA THR A 144 -3.13 -0.56 9.83
C THR A 144 -2.52 0.64 10.54
N PRO A 145 -2.84 0.89 11.82
CA PRO A 145 -2.32 2.04 12.55
C PRO A 145 -0.78 2.12 12.49
N TYR A 146 -0.25 3.22 11.99
CA TYR A 146 1.18 3.48 11.85
C TYR A 146 1.69 4.39 12.96
N THR A 147 1.05 5.54 13.17
CA THR A 147 1.33 6.44 14.30
C THR A 147 0.11 6.62 15.18
N GLN A 148 0.34 6.81 16.47
CA GLN A 148 -0.71 6.98 17.47
C GLN A 148 -0.35 8.12 18.44
N ALA A 149 -1.31 9.00 18.72
CA ALA A 149 -1.23 9.95 19.81
C ALA A 149 -1.59 9.26 21.13
N VAL A 150 -0.80 9.52 22.17
CA VAL A 150 -1.08 9.11 23.55
C VAL A 150 -1.15 10.34 24.43
N ILE A 151 -2.25 10.52 25.17
CA ILE A 151 -2.37 11.65 26.09
C ILE A 151 -1.39 11.45 27.25
N VAL A 152 -0.53 12.44 27.46
CA VAL A 152 0.40 12.51 28.60
C VAL A 152 0.15 13.80 29.37
N GLU A 153 0.80 13.95 30.52
CA GLU A 153 0.72 15.21 31.26
C GLU A 153 1.26 16.37 30.41
N GLY A 154 0.44 17.41 30.18
CA GLY A 154 0.83 18.60 29.42
C GLY A 154 0.71 18.52 27.90
N GLY A 155 0.34 17.38 27.30
CA GLY A 155 0.26 17.25 25.85
C GLY A 155 0.00 15.84 25.34
N ILE A 156 0.54 15.54 24.16
CA ILE A 156 0.46 14.21 23.52
C ILE A 156 1.84 13.73 23.08
N ASP A 157 2.09 12.44 23.26
CA ASP A 157 3.21 11.73 22.66
C ASP A 157 2.76 11.05 21.36
N ILE A 158 3.54 11.19 20.29
CA ILE A 158 3.35 10.51 19.02
C ILE A 158 4.25 9.28 19.02
N ILE A 159 3.63 8.11 18.94
CA ILE A 159 4.30 6.81 18.98
C ILE A 159 4.23 6.17 17.58
N ASN A 160 5.34 5.64 17.10
CA ASN A 160 5.35 4.77 15.92
C ASN A 160 4.98 3.34 16.35
N ASN A 161 3.85 2.81 15.87
CA ASN A 161 3.35 1.49 16.25
C ASN A 161 4.19 0.33 15.68
N LYS A 162 5.06 0.57 14.70
CA LYS A 162 5.97 -0.43 14.14
C LYS A 162 7.21 -0.63 15.01
N THR A 163 7.76 0.45 15.57
CA THR A 163 8.96 0.40 16.41
C THR A 163 8.66 0.49 17.91
N ASN A 164 7.44 0.91 18.28
CA ASN A 164 7.02 1.24 19.64
C ASN A 164 7.86 2.37 20.28
N GLU A 165 8.41 3.26 19.45
CA GLU A 165 9.21 4.41 19.90
C GLU A 165 8.40 5.70 19.84
N THR A 166 8.60 6.57 20.83
CA THR A 166 8.09 7.95 20.80
C THR A 166 8.91 8.75 19.80
N ILE A 167 8.27 9.19 18.72
CA ILE A 167 8.91 9.95 17.65
C ILE A 167 8.81 11.46 17.86
N LYS A 168 7.81 11.94 18.63
CA LYS A 168 7.59 13.37 18.90
C LYS A 168 6.72 13.59 20.13
N HIS A 169 7.01 14.62 20.92
CA HIS A 169 6.09 15.17 21.93
C HIS A 169 5.50 16.49 21.41
N ILE A 170 4.21 16.73 21.66
CA ILE A 170 3.50 17.96 21.29
C ILE A 170 2.76 18.50 22.51
N ASN A 171 3.07 19.72 22.93
CA ASN A 171 2.35 20.37 24.04
C ASN A 171 0.90 20.63 23.66
N ALA A 172 0.00 20.66 24.64
CA ALA A 172 -1.44 20.84 24.40
C ALA A 172 -1.79 22.09 23.56
N ASN A 173 -1.07 23.20 23.79
CA ASN A 173 -1.28 24.47 23.07
C ASN A 173 -0.71 24.46 21.64
N ASP A 174 0.22 23.56 21.36
CA ASP A 174 0.93 23.47 20.08
C ASP A 174 0.28 22.45 19.14
N ILE A 175 -0.82 21.80 19.54
CA ILE A 175 -1.56 20.87 18.68
C ILE A 175 -2.17 21.65 17.51
N THR A 176 -1.56 21.49 16.33
CA THR A 176 -2.03 22.01 15.05
C THR A 176 -1.85 20.99 13.93
N ASN A 177 -2.52 21.19 12.79
CA ASN A 177 -2.33 20.35 11.59
C ASN A 177 -0.86 20.28 11.15
N ASP A 178 -0.06 21.34 11.37
CA ASP A 178 1.37 21.36 11.00
C ASP A 178 2.25 20.56 11.98
N THR A 179 1.79 20.38 13.21
CA THR A 179 2.52 19.62 14.23
C THR A 179 2.16 18.15 14.25
N LEU A 180 0.94 17.80 13.83
CA LEU A 180 0.48 16.43 13.71
C LEU A 180 1.09 15.76 12.47
N PRO A 181 1.37 14.45 12.52
CA PRO A 181 1.83 13.74 11.35
C PRO A 181 0.66 13.42 10.40
N GLY A 182 0.91 13.53 9.09
CA GLY A 182 -0.05 13.21 8.03
C GLY A 182 -1.21 14.20 7.90
N ASP A 183 -2.19 13.86 7.05
CA ASP A 183 -3.41 14.65 6.81
C ASP A 183 -4.70 13.85 7.05
N MET A 184 -4.58 12.65 7.64
CA MET A 184 -5.72 11.73 7.86
C MET A 184 -6.63 12.19 9.01
N VAL A 185 -6.09 12.91 10.00
CA VAL A 185 -6.85 13.39 11.16
C VAL A 185 -6.61 14.89 11.33
N SER A 186 -7.71 15.64 11.51
CA SER A 186 -7.64 17.08 11.71
C SER A 186 -7.28 17.47 13.15
N GLU A 187 -6.66 18.64 13.29
CA GLU A 187 -6.45 19.33 14.57
C GLU A 187 -7.72 19.40 15.41
N GLU A 188 -8.87 19.74 14.80
CA GLU A 188 -10.15 19.82 15.50
C GLU A 188 -10.53 18.48 16.14
N THR A 189 -10.33 17.38 15.41
CA THR A 189 -10.61 16.03 15.89
C THR A 189 -9.71 15.66 17.06
N ILE A 190 -8.39 15.91 16.94
CA ILE A 190 -7.44 15.61 18.01
C ILE A 190 -7.68 16.49 19.24
N LYS A 191 -7.98 17.79 19.06
CA LYS A 191 -8.30 18.69 20.19
C LYS A 191 -9.58 18.27 20.90
N TYR A 192 -10.61 17.90 20.15
CA TYR A 192 -11.84 17.38 20.75
C TYR A 192 -11.57 16.11 21.56
N TRP A 193 -10.86 15.14 20.97
CA TRP A 193 -10.48 13.91 21.65
C TRP A 193 -9.63 14.16 22.90
N TYR A 194 -8.62 15.02 22.82
CA TYR A 194 -7.75 15.40 23.94
C TYR A 194 -8.54 15.98 25.11
N ASN A 195 -9.49 16.88 24.82
CA ASN A 195 -10.31 17.55 25.85
C ASN A 195 -11.41 16.67 26.47
N THR A 196 -11.75 15.54 25.83
CA THR A 196 -12.84 14.65 26.25
C THR A 196 -12.35 13.32 26.81
N SER A 197 -11.06 13.02 26.65
CA SER A 197 -10.44 11.75 27.05
C SER A 197 -9.50 11.94 28.24
N GLN A 198 -9.01 10.83 28.80
CA GLN A 198 -8.15 10.83 29.99
C GLN A 198 -6.68 10.58 29.61
N VAL A 199 -5.74 10.96 30.49
CA VAL A 199 -4.31 10.60 30.35
C VAL A 199 -4.16 9.09 30.13
N GLY A 200 -3.29 8.70 29.19
CA GLY A 200 -3.09 7.33 28.74
C GLY A 200 -4.03 6.89 27.60
N SER A 201 -5.04 7.70 27.25
CA SER A 201 -5.90 7.42 26.09
C SER A 201 -5.08 7.47 24.79
N LYS A 202 -5.52 6.68 23.81
CA LYS A 202 -4.83 6.44 22.54
C LYS A 202 -5.71 6.85 21.36
N TYR A 203 -5.11 7.45 20.33
CA TYR A 203 -5.79 7.81 19.08
C TYR A 203 -4.90 7.58 17.87
N ASN A 204 -5.35 6.78 16.91
CA ASN A 204 -4.58 6.51 15.69
C ASN A 204 -4.59 7.75 14.79
N ILE A 205 -3.41 8.19 14.34
CA ILE A 205 -3.27 9.41 13.53
C ILE A 205 -3.06 9.05 12.06
N GLU A 206 -2.06 8.22 11.77
CA GLU A 206 -1.78 7.76 10.41
C GLU A 206 -1.94 6.25 10.29
N PHE A 207 -2.27 5.81 9.09
CA PHE A 207 -2.35 4.41 8.73
C PHE A 207 -1.33 4.09 7.64
N CYS A 208 -0.68 2.94 7.78
CA CYS A 208 0.11 2.29 6.75
C CYS A 208 -0.75 1.21 6.08
N ILE A 209 -0.27 0.66 4.96
CA ILE A 209 -0.86 -0.56 4.38
C ILE A 209 0.00 -1.74 4.77
N ASP A 210 -0.57 -2.68 5.52
CA ASP A 210 0.11 -3.85 6.05
C ASP A 210 -0.68 -5.13 5.74
N GLY A 211 -0.07 -6.30 5.96
CA GLY A 211 -0.68 -7.59 5.65
C GLY A 211 -0.92 -7.74 4.15
N LEU A 212 0.07 -7.35 3.34
CA LEU A 212 -0.04 -7.42 1.89
C LEU A 212 -0.17 -8.87 1.42
N ASN A 213 -0.98 -9.09 0.39
CA ASN A 213 -1.33 -10.42 -0.10
C ASN A 213 -0.17 -11.22 -0.71
N ASP A 214 0.97 -10.58 -0.97
CA ASP A 214 2.20 -11.21 -1.44
C ASP A 214 3.29 -11.29 -0.34
N ASN A 215 2.93 -11.00 0.92
CA ASN A 215 3.78 -11.07 2.10
C ASN A 215 4.97 -10.11 2.13
N ARG A 216 4.99 -9.09 1.26
CA ARG A 216 5.98 -8.02 1.34
C ARG A 216 5.79 -7.17 2.60
N SER A 217 6.80 -6.35 2.90
CA SER A 217 6.76 -5.42 4.04
C SER A 217 5.71 -4.32 3.86
N TYR A 218 5.24 -3.77 4.97
CA TYR A 218 4.22 -2.72 4.96
C TYR A 218 4.66 -1.49 4.16
N ILE A 219 3.69 -0.80 3.57
CA ILE A 219 3.88 0.48 2.88
C ILE A 219 3.63 1.62 3.87
N THR A 220 4.66 2.43 4.12
CA THR A 220 4.56 3.58 5.04
C THR A 220 3.54 4.61 4.55
N PRO A 221 2.98 5.48 5.43
CA PRO A 221 2.06 6.54 4.97
C PRO A 221 2.70 7.49 3.94
N THR A 222 4.00 7.81 4.11
CA THR A 222 4.76 8.62 3.16
C THR A 222 4.87 7.95 1.80
N GLU A 223 5.30 6.68 1.78
CA GLU A 223 5.40 5.91 0.55
C GLU A 223 4.04 5.71 -0.12
N LEU A 224 2.99 5.44 0.66
CA LEU A 224 1.62 5.32 0.18
C LEU A 224 1.19 6.60 -0.55
N LYS A 225 1.46 7.76 0.05
CA LYS A 225 1.13 9.07 -0.53
C LYS A 225 1.92 9.37 -1.81
N GLU A 226 3.21 9.05 -1.84
CA GLU A 226 4.11 9.38 -2.95
C GLU A 226 3.98 8.42 -4.13
N LYS A 227 3.81 7.12 -3.86
CA LYS A 227 3.86 6.06 -4.88
C LYS A 227 2.49 5.51 -5.24
N PHE A 228 1.49 5.65 -4.37
CA PHE A 228 0.14 5.11 -4.55
C PHE A 228 -0.96 6.14 -4.21
N PRO A 229 -0.99 7.31 -4.87
CA PRO A 229 -1.87 8.42 -4.49
C PRO A 229 -3.37 8.07 -4.51
N GLU A 230 -3.81 7.18 -5.40
CA GLU A 230 -5.20 6.71 -5.42
C GLU A 230 -5.54 5.86 -4.19
N ALA A 231 -4.65 4.93 -3.84
CA ALA A 231 -4.79 4.10 -2.65
C ALA A 231 -4.70 4.93 -1.37
N TYR A 232 -3.86 5.98 -1.33
CA TYR A 232 -3.83 6.96 -0.25
C TYR A 232 -5.19 7.65 -0.08
N ASN A 233 -5.71 8.24 -1.16
CA ASN A 233 -7.00 8.94 -1.16
C ASN A 233 -8.20 8.03 -0.81
N TYR A 234 -8.06 6.73 -1.08
CA TYR A 234 -8.99 5.71 -0.60
C TYR A 234 -8.78 5.49 0.90
N SER A 235 -7.57 5.12 1.32
CA SER A 235 -7.18 4.78 2.68
C SER A 235 -7.66 5.80 3.72
N ILE A 236 -7.47 7.10 3.48
CA ILE A 236 -7.87 8.17 4.43
C ILE A 236 -9.38 8.28 4.68
N LYS A 237 -10.21 7.65 3.83
CA LYS A 237 -11.67 7.69 3.96
C LYS A 237 -12.21 6.46 4.69
N TYR A 238 -11.42 5.40 4.86
CA TYR A 238 -11.91 4.13 5.38
C TYR A 238 -11.29 3.82 6.75
N PRO A 239 -12.05 3.17 7.65
CA PRO A 239 -11.57 2.88 9.00
C PRO A 239 -10.34 1.97 9.00
N GLY A 240 -9.66 1.93 10.15
CA GLY A 240 -8.64 0.91 10.43
C GLY A 240 -9.18 -0.50 10.21
N GLY A 241 -8.34 -1.35 9.62
CA GLY A 241 -8.66 -2.71 9.20
C GLY A 241 -9.38 -2.81 7.86
N SER A 242 -9.68 -1.70 7.19
CA SER A 242 -10.29 -1.75 5.85
C SER A 242 -9.27 -2.21 4.80
N PRO A 243 -9.68 -3.05 3.84
CA PRO A 243 -8.82 -3.45 2.74
C PRO A 243 -8.58 -2.28 1.78
N VAL A 244 -7.38 -2.24 1.19
CA VAL A 244 -6.97 -1.23 0.21
C VAL A 244 -6.24 -1.92 -0.94
N ILE A 245 -6.70 -1.71 -2.18
CA ILE A 245 -5.96 -2.13 -3.37
C ILE A 245 -4.89 -1.08 -3.70
N LEU A 246 -3.64 -1.51 -3.77
CA LEU A 246 -2.47 -0.73 -4.15
C LEU A 246 -2.17 -0.83 -5.65
N TYR A 247 -2.42 -1.99 -6.23
CA TYR A 247 -2.14 -2.26 -7.64
C TYR A 247 -3.18 -3.19 -8.23
N LYS A 248 -3.53 -2.90 -9.48
CA LYS A 248 -4.46 -3.69 -10.28
C LYS A 248 -4.06 -3.57 -11.74
N ASP A 249 -3.68 -4.66 -12.38
CA ASP A 249 -3.29 -4.66 -13.79
C ASP A 249 -3.78 -5.88 -14.56
N ASN A 250 -4.06 -5.66 -15.84
CA ASN A 250 -4.55 -6.67 -16.78
C ASN A 250 -5.82 -7.37 -16.28
N VAL A 251 -6.81 -6.58 -15.86
CA VAL A 251 -8.10 -7.06 -15.33
C VAL A 251 -9.27 -6.53 -16.14
N ASN A 252 -10.32 -7.35 -16.25
CA ASN A 252 -11.64 -6.95 -16.70
C ASN A 252 -12.53 -6.65 -15.50
N SER A 253 -13.46 -5.71 -15.66
CA SER A 253 -14.47 -5.40 -14.64
C SER A 253 -15.83 -5.88 -15.13
N THR A 254 -16.44 -6.81 -14.41
CA THR A 254 -17.71 -7.43 -14.80
C THR A 254 -18.75 -7.23 -13.70
N VAL A 255 -19.92 -6.71 -14.05
CA VAL A 255 -21.05 -6.67 -13.12
C VAL A 255 -21.55 -8.10 -12.93
N VAL A 256 -21.41 -8.62 -11.71
CA VAL A 256 -21.77 -10.00 -11.35
C VAL A 256 -23.09 -10.08 -10.59
N SER A 257 -23.54 -8.95 -10.02
CA SER A 257 -24.85 -8.82 -9.38
C SER A 257 -25.34 -7.38 -9.46
N SER A 258 -26.64 -7.20 -9.63
CA SER A 258 -27.29 -5.89 -9.67
C SER A 258 -28.66 -5.99 -9.02
N THR A 259 -28.98 -5.03 -8.14
CA THR A 259 -30.28 -4.94 -7.48
C THR A 259 -30.71 -3.49 -7.30
N TYR A 260 -32.00 -3.30 -7.07
CA TYR A 260 -32.54 -1.98 -6.77
C TYR A 260 -33.73 -2.07 -5.79
N THR A 261 -34.06 -0.93 -5.20
CA THR A 261 -35.22 -0.73 -4.34
C THR A 261 -35.64 0.74 -4.37
N TYR A 262 -36.81 1.06 -3.82
CA TYR A 262 -37.27 2.42 -3.61
C TYR A 262 -37.23 2.82 -2.13
N LEU A 263 -37.11 4.13 -1.87
CA LEU A 263 -37.12 4.67 -0.50
C LEU A 263 -38.45 4.43 0.22
N GLY A 264 -39.59 4.60 -0.48
CA GLY A 264 -40.93 4.55 0.10
C GLY A 264 -41.24 5.74 1.01
N SER A 265 -42.48 5.88 1.46
CA SER A 265 -42.92 6.97 2.36
C SER A 265 -43.18 6.45 3.76
N HIS A 266 -42.56 7.10 4.75
CA HIS A 266 -42.78 6.91 6.18
C HIS A 266 -42.74 8.30 6.87
N PRO A 267 -43.80 9.11 6.70
CA PRO A 267 -43.80 10.50 7.16
C PRO A 267 -43.55 10.66 8.67
N GLN A 268 -43.92 9.64 9.46
CA GLN A 268 -43.67 9.60 10.90
C GLN A 268 -42.18 9.71 11.28
N TYR A 269 -41.29 9.39 10.35
CA TYR A 269 -39.84 9.48 10.53
C TYR A 269 -39.20 10.60 9.70
N ASN A 270 -40.00 11.52 9.17
CA ASN A 270 -39.59 12.60 8.28
C ASN A 270 -38.95 12.11 6.97
N ASP A 271 -39.74 12.11 5.89
CA ASP A 271 -39.29 11.59 4.59
C ASP A 271 -38.07 12.35 4.01
N ALA A 272 -37.88 13.63 4.32
CA ALA A 272 -36.70 14.37 3.89
C ALA A 272 -35.43 13.89 4.62
N ASN A 273 -35.53 13.63 5.92
CA ASN A 273 -34.41 13.03 6.68
C ASN A 273 -34.11 11.62 6.19
N ARG A 274 -35.14 10.84 5.85
CA ARG A 274 -34.97 9.50 5.28
C ARG A 274 -34.26 9.52 3.94
N GLU A 275 -34.64 10.43 3.05
CA GLU A 275 -33.96 10.61 1.76
C GLU A 275 -32.49 11.00 1.97
N TYR A 276 -32.22 11.99 2.84
CA TYR A 276 -30.87 12.40 3.18
C TYR A 276 -30.04 11.18 3.65
N ASN A 277 -30.53 10.44 4.64
CA ASN A 277 -29.84 9.26 5.18
C ASN A 277 -29.62 8.16 4.14
N ALA A 278 -30.57 7.96 3.23
CA ALA A 278 -30.41 7.00 2.15
C ALA A 278 -29.25 7.39 1.21
N ARG A 279 -29.16 8.68 0.86
CA ARG A 279 -28.04 9.21 0.06
C ARG A 279 -26.71 9.11 0.80
N GLN A 280 -26.70 9.32 2.11
CA GLN A 280 -25.50 9.15 2.94
C GLN A 280 -25.05 7.68 3.00
N PHE A 281 -25.97 6.73 3.09
CA PHE A 281 -25.62 5.30 3.00
C PHE A 281 -24.98 4.95 1.66
N VAL A 282 -25.59 5.37 0.56
CA VAL A 282 -25.06 5.18 -0.79
C VAL A 282 -23.67 5.81 -0.92
N THR A 283 -23.52 7.03 -0.42
CA THR A 283 -22.25 7.76 -0.32
C THR A 283 -21.22 6.96 0.47
N ALA A 284 -21.61 6.29 1.56
CA ALA A 284 -20.72 5.50 2.40
C ALA A 284 -20.17 4.25 1.71
N TRP A 285 -20.98 3.60 0.88
CA TRP A 285 -20.67 2.30 0.29
C TRP A 285 -20.20 2.36 -1.16
N ASN A 286 -20.52 3.42 -1.90
CA ASN A 286 -20.15 3.53 -3.31
C ASN A 286 -18.62 3.54 -3.50
N GLY A 287 -18.13 2.61 -4.31
CA GLY A 287 -16.71 2.40 -4.57
C GLY A 287 -15.99 1.59 -3.49
N THR A 288 -16.70 0.92 -2.59
CA THR A 288 -16.07 0.05 -1.57
C THR A 288 -15.49 -1.18 -2.25
N VAL A 289 -14.19 -1.43 -2.05
CA VAL A 289 -13.50 -2.58 -2.63
C VAL A 289 -13.25 -3.62 -1.55
N ILE A 290 -13.50 -4.89 -1.86
CA ILE A 290 -13.32 -6.01 -0.94
C ILE A 290 -12.51 -7.10 -1.65
N PRO A 291 -11.24 -7.32 -1.29
CA PRO A 291 -10.41 -8.38 -1.84
C PRO A 291 -11.01 -9.77 -1.67
N ALA A 292 -10.52 -10.70 -2.49
CA ALA A 292 -10.91 -12.11 -2.45
C ALA A 292 -10.78 -12.70 -1.04
N ASN A 293 -11.80 -13.41 -0.57
CA ASN A 293 -11.80 -14.08 0.73
C ASN A 293 -11.53 -13.15 1.94
N THR A 294 -11.92 -11.87 1.84
CA THR A 294 -11.79 -10.89 2.93
C THR A 294 -13.12 -10.22 3.24
N SER A 295 -13.14 -9.37 4.28
CA SER A 295 -14.30 -8.55 4.62
C SER A 295 -13.97 -7.07 4.56
N GLY A 296 -14.96 -6.26 4.15
CA GLY A 296 -14.87 -4.80 4.12
C GLY A 296 -16.13 -4.13 4.66
N CYS A 297 -16.03 -2.84 4.92
CA CYS A 297 -17.14 -1.98 5.33
C CYS A 297 -17.14 -0.69 4.49
N GLY A 298 -18.20 0.11 4.62
CA GLY A 298 -18.25 1.44 4.04
C GLY A 298 -17.24 2.40 4.70
N ARG A 299 -17.15 3.60 4.12
CA ARG A 299 -16.19 4.62 4.52
C ARG A 299 -16.59 5.38 5.80
N GLU A 300 -15.59 5.89 6.51
CA GLU A 300 -15.73 6.80 7.65
C GLU A 300 -16.08 8.24 7.23
N GLY A 301 -16.40 9.09 8.20
CA GLY A 301 -16.68 10.51 7.97
C GLY A 301 -18.01 10.81 7.27
N VAL A 302 -18.90 9.82 7.16
CA VAL A 302 -20.25 10.00 6.63
C VAL A 302 -21.22 10.31 7.77
N TYR A 303 -21.86 11.46 7.68
CA TYR A 303 -22.81 11.93 8.68
C TYR A 303 -24.22 11.48 8.36
N PHE A 304 -24.96 11.09 9.40
CA PHE A 304 -26.33 10.66 9.30
C PHE A 304 -27.22 11.53 10.19
N SER A 305 -28.39 11.88 9.69
CA SER A 305 -29.40 12.63 10.45
C SER A 305 -30.13 11.69 11.42
N ALA A 306 -30.17 12.09 12.68
CA ALA A 306 -30.85 11.35 13.74
C ALA A 306 -32.34 11.70 13.77
N VAL A 307 -33.20 10.69 13.85
CA VAL A 307 -34.65 10.80 13.96
C VAL A 307 -35.09 10.15 15.26
N LYS A 308 -36.02 10.78 16.00
CA LYS A 308 -36.51 10.25 17.27
C LYS A 308 -37.17 8.88 17.08
N GLU A 309 -36.75 7.90 17.87
CA GLU A 309 -37.23 6.52 17.83
C GLU A 309 -37.28 5.95 19.25
N ALA A 310 -38.48 5.66 19.75
CA ALA A 310 -38.67 5.22 21.13
C ALA A 310 -38.10 3.82 21.39
N ASN A 311 -38.04 2.98 20.35
CA ASN A 311 -37.52 1.62 20.45
C ASN A 311 -35.98 1.57 20.36
N ALA A 312 -35.32 2.65 19.94
CA ALA A 312 -33.88 2.73 19.92
C ALA A 312 -33.34 3.00 21.34
N GLN A 313 -32.26 2.31 21.73
CA GLN A 313 -31.66 2.47 23.06
C GLN A 313 -31.26 3.92 23.40
N SER A 314 -30.83 4.69 22.39
CA SER A 314 -30.48 6.10 22.51
C SER A 314 -31.69 7.05 22.43
N GLY A 315 -32.89 6.53 22.17
CA GLY A 315 -34.07 7.31 21.80
C GLY A 315 -34.04 7.90 20.39
N MET A 316 -33.01 7.58 19.60
CA MET A 316 -32.76 8.11 18.25
C MET A 316 -32.31 6.99 17.30
N ALA A 317 -32.75 7.06 16.04
CA ALA A 317 -32.38 6.13 14.98
C ALA A 317 -32.07 6.87 13.68
N THR A 318 -31.32 6.23 12.79
CA THR A 318 -31.04 6.73 11.45
C THR A 318 -32.04 6.15 10.45
N HIS A 319 -33.26 6.67 10.43
CA HIS A 319 -34.29 6.19 9.50
C HIS A 319 -33.92 6.54 8.05
N GLY A 320 -34.27 5.65 7.10
CA GLY A 320 -33.94 5.80 5.68
C GLY A 320 -32.72 5.02 5.20
N VAL A 321 -31.96 4.38 6.10
CA VAL A 321 -30.81 3.52 5.74
C VAL A 321 -31.21 2.10 5.36
N CYS A 322 -32.37 1.62 5.81
CA CYS A 322 -32.81 0.25 5.51
C CYS A 322 -33.03 0.01 4.01
N PRO A 323 -33.65 0.92 3.23
CA PRO A 323 -33.75 0.74 1.78
C PRO A 323 -32.40 0.55 1.06
N PRO A 324 -31.40 1.44 1.15
CA PRO A 324 -30.10 1.19 0.52
C PRO A 324 -29.38 -0.03 1.10
N ALA A 325 -29.52 -0.30 2.41
CA ALA A 325 -28.98 -1.52 3.01
C ALA A 325 -29.60 -2.79 2.40
N ARG A 326 -30.90 -2.80 2.08
CA ARG A 326 -31.54 -3.92 1.37
C ARG A 326 -31.01 -4.09 -0.04
N ALA A 327 -30.77 -3.01 -0.78
CA ALA A 327 -30.13 -3.10 -2.10
C ALA A 327 -28.74 -3.74 -1.97
N LEU A 328 -27.90 -3.22 -1.08
CA LEU A 328 -26.58 -3.80 -0.81
C LEU A 328 -26.68 -5.30 -0.41
N ARG A 329 -27.50 -5.62 0.60
CA ARG A 329 -27.72 -6.98 1.10
C ARG A 329 -28.17 -7.91 -0.01
N ASN A 330 -29.16 -7.52 -0.80
CA ASN A 330 -29.70 -8.37 -1.85
C ASN A 330 -28.68 -8.58 -2.97
N ALA A 331 -27.89 -7.56 -3.32
CA ALA A 331 -26.82 -7.69 -4.31
C ALA A 331 -25.76 -8.71 -3.89
N VAL A 332 -25.34 -8.69 -2.61
CA VAL A 332 -24.33 -9.63 -2.11
C VAL A 332 -24.90 -11.04 -1.87
N LEU A 333 -26.14 -11.15 -1.38
CA LEU A 333 -26.81 -12.45 -1.21
C LEU A 333 -27.06 -13.15 -2.55
N ALA A 334 -27.32 -12.40 -3.63
CA ALA A 334 -27.48 -12.97 -4.97
C ALA A 334 -26.21 -13.65 -5.50
N LEU A 335 -25.03 -13.30 -4.96
CA LEU A 335 -23.76 -13.98 -5.24
C LEU A 335 -23.50 -15.20 -4.34
N GLY A 336 -24.43 -15.51 -3.43
CA GLY A 336 -24.27 -16.59 -2.46
C GLY A 336 -23.42 -16.21 -1.24
N PHE A 337 -23.11 -14.93 -1.03
CA PHE A 337 -22.39 -14.49 0.18
C PHE A 337 -23.27 -14.67 1.41
N SER A 338 -22.64 -14.77 2.58
CA SER A 338 -23.35 -14.73 3.86
C SER A 338 -24.04 -13.38 4.07
N LEU A 339 -25.09 -13.36 4.89
CA LEU A 339 -25.70 -12.11 5.36
C LEU A 339 -24.62 -11.18 5.95
N PRO A 340 -24.53 -9.91 5.52
CA PRO A 340 -23.57 -8.97 6.08
C PRO A 340 -23.75 -8.81 7.60
N VAL A 341 -22.64 -8.70 8.33
CA VAL A 341 -22.68 -8.39 9.76
C VAL A 341 -23.38 -7.05 9.95
N GLY A 342 -24.20 -6.92 10.99
CA GLY A 342 -24.96 -5.69 11.27
C GLY A 342 -26.24 -5.54 10.46
N MET A 343 -26.61 -6.56 9.67
CA MET A 343 -27.85 -6.59 8.90
C MET A 343 -28.81 -7.72 9.30
N ASP A 344 -30.06 -7.59 8.90
CA ASP A 344 -31.12 -8.62 9.00
C ASP A 344 -31.73 -8.95 7.63
N TYR A 345 -32.44 -10.07 7.50
CA TYR A 345 -33.15 -10.46 6.27
C TYR A 345 -34.46 -9.69 6.03
N GLY A 346 -35.04 -9.08 7.07
CA GLY A 346 -36.31 -8.38 7.02
C GLY A 346 -36.29 -7.02 6.32
N GLU A 347 -37.38 -6.27 6.50
CA GLU A 347 -37.53 -4.91 5.98
C GLU A 347 -36.57 -3.95 6.70
N ASP A 348 -36.40 -4.10 8.01
CA ASP A 348 -35.46 -3.36 8.83
C ASP A 348 -34.05 -3.94 8.70
N ALA A 349 -33.43 -3.70 7.55
CA ALA A 349 -32.20 -4.37 7.15
C ALA A 349 -30.95 -3.95 7.93
N VAL A 350 -30.96 -2.85 8.68
CA VAL A 350 -29.82 -2.42 9.52
C VAL A 350 -30.20 -2.61 10.99
N LEU A 351 -29.40 -3.40 11.70
CA LEU A 351 -29.63 -3.68 13.12
C LEU A 351 -29.33 -2.45 13.98
N PHE A 352 -30.12 -2.24 15.03
CA PHE A 352 -29.82 -1.22 16.03
C PHE A 352 -28.44 -1.46 16.68
N GLY A 353 -27.73 -0.36 16.97
CA GLY A 353 -26.39 -0.40 17.55
C GLY A 353 -25.27 -0.56 16.51
N TYR A 354 -25.59 -0.76 15.24
CA TYR A 354 -24.61 -0.81 14.15
C TYR A 354 -24.58 0.51 13.38
N SER A 355 -23.37 1.01 13.13
CA SER A 355 -23.14 2.13 12.21
C SER A 355 -23.52 1.72 10.77
N PRO A 356 -24.36 2.48 10.05
CA PRO A 356 -24.74 2.14 8.68
C PRO A 356 -23.58 2.18 7.67
N SER A 357 -22.47 2.84 8.01
CA SER A 357 -21.25 2.85 7.18
C SER A 357 -20.25 1.80 7.63
N THR A 358 -19.74 1.94 8.86
CA THR A 358 -18.59 1.18 9.37
C THR A 358 -18.95 -0.04 10.22
N GLY A 359 -20.19 -0.11 10.70
CA GLY A 359 -20.67 -1.22 11.53
C GLY A 359 -21.07 -2.44 10.72
N ILE A 360 -21.43 -2.23 9.45
CA ILE A 360 -21.80 -3.31 8.53
C ILE A 360 -20.54 -3.89 7.88
N ARG A 361 -20.44 -5.22 7.81
CA ARG A 361 -19.34 -5.90 7.11
C ARG A 361 -19.84 -6.89 6.07
N VAL A 362 -19.39 -6.71 4.84
CA VAL A 362 -19.60 -7.62 3.71
C VAL A 362 -18.36 -8.49 3.58
N THR A 363 -18.54 -9.80 3.46
CA THR A 363 -17.46 -10.77 3.20
C THR A 363 -17.54 -11.20 1.75
N ASN A 364 -16.46 -10.97 0.99
CA ASN A 364 -16.32 -11.47 -0.37
C ASN A 364 -15.79 -12.91 -0.30
N THR A 365 -16.58 -13.88 -0.78
CA THR A 365 -16.19 -15.29 -0.84
C THR A 365 -15.75 -15.74 -2.24
N LEU A 366 -15.61 -14.80 -3.19
CA LEU A 366 -15.07 -15.07 -4.52
C LEU A 366 -13.54 -15.07 -4.49
N ASP A 367 -12.97 -15.62 -5.56
CA ASP A 367 -11.52 -15.73 -5.76
C ASP A 367 -10.88 -14.41 -6.22
N TYR A 368 -11.68 -13.42 -6.59
CA TYR A 368 -11.21 -12.12 -7.04
C TYR A 368 -11.79 -10.94 -6.24
N PRO A 369 -11.09 -9.80 -6.19
CA PRO A 369 -11.62 -8.61 -5.54
C PRO A 369 -12.92 -8.13 -6.20
N ILE A 370 -13.85 -7.65 -5.37
CA ILE A 370 -15.08 -7.01 -5.82
C ILE A 370 -15.09 -5.52 -5.48
N GLN A 371 -15.87 -4.74 -6.22
CA GLN A 371 -16.25 -3.39 -5.88
C GLN A 371 -17.77 -3.28 -5.78
N ILE A 372 -18.25 -2.71 -4.69
CA ILE A 372 -19.65 -2.34 -4.47
C ILE A 372 -19.86 -0.94 -5.04
N ASN A 373 -20.74 -0.83 -6.01
CA ASN A 373 -21.19 0.45 -6.56
C ASN A 373 -22.61 0.70 -6.11
N MET A 374 -22.89 1.90 -5.60
CA MET A 374 -24.23 2.29 -5.21
C MET A 374 -24.52 3.69 -5.73
N TRP A 375 -25.75 3.91 -6.18
CA TRP A 375 -26.21 5.23 -6.60
C TRP A 375 -27.72 5.35 -6.39
N THR A 376 -28.22 6.58 -6.56
CA THR A 376 -29.64 6.89 -6.45
C THR A 376 -30.11 7.63 -7.69
N GLU A 377 -31.35 7.39 -8.11
CA GLU A 377 -32.02 8.16 -9.16
C GLU A 377 -33.34 8.74 -8.65
N GLY A 378 -33.66 9.96 -9.08
CA GLY A 378 -34.83 10.69 -8.59
C GLY A 378 -34.62 11.30 -7.20
N ALA A 379 -35.75 11.65 -6.56
CA ALA A 379 -35.80 12.31 -5.26
C ALA A 379 -37.10 11.97 -4.50
N GLY A 380 -37.15 12.33 -3.24
CA GLY A 380 -38.28 12.07 -2.34
C GLY A 380 -38.50 10.57 -2.11
N THR A 381 -39.74 10.25 -1.75
CA THR A 381 -40.18 8.88 -1.42
C THR A 381 -40.13 7.91 -2.62
N GLY A 382 -40.13 8.45 -3.84
CA GLY A 382 -39.97 7.71 -5.10
C GLY A 382 -38.52 7.52 -5.55
N MET A 383 -37.53 7.96 -4.77
CA MET A 383 -36.12 7.78 -5.12
C MET A 383 -35.79 6.29 -5.27
N ALA A 384 -35.25 5.93 -6.44
CA ALA A 384 -34.70 4.61 -6.72
C ALA A 384 -33.27 4.53 -6.19
N ILE A 385 -32.91 3.38 -5.67
CA ILE A 385 -31.63 3.12 -5.01
C ILE A 385 -31.09 1.82 -5.59
N TYR A 386 -29.89 1.89 -6.14
CA TYR A 386 -29.26 0.79 -6.87
C TYR A 386 -28.00 0.33 -6.16
N ALA A 387 -27.70 -0.97 -6.31
CA ALA A 387 -26.48 -1.58 -5.85
C ALA A 387 -26.00 -2.61 -6.87
N ASP A 388 -24.79 -2.41 -7.39
CA ASP A 388 -24.07 -3.35 -8.22
C ASP A 388 -22.86 -3.91 -7.47
N VAL A 389 -22.56 -5.17 -7.74
CA VAL A 389 -21.27 -5.77 -7.39
C VAL A 389 -20.51 -6.03 -8.69
N VAL A 390 -19.32 -5.44 -8.78
CA VAL A 390 -18.40 -5.60 -9.91
C VAL A 390 -17.23 -6.45 -9.46
N GLU A 391 -16.97 -7.56 -10.15
CA GLU A 391 -15.79 -8.40 -9.90
C GLU A 391 -14.63 -7.96 -10.83
N TYR A 392 -13.41 -7.96 -10.29
CA TYR A 392 -12.19 -7.68 -11.05
C TYR A 392 -11.50 -8.99 -11.43
N ILE A 393 -11.61 -9.40 -12.68
CA ILE A 393 -11.16 -10.72 -13.12
C ILE A 393 -9.91 -10.57 -14.00
N PRO A 394 -8.79 -11.24 -13.69
CA PRO A 394 -7.61 -11.23 -14.55
C PRO A 394 -7.90 -11.68 -15.99
N ASN A 395 -7.36 -10.98 -16.98
CA ASN A 395 -7.63 -11.23 -18.40
C ASN A 395 -7.11 -12.58 -18.91
N ASN A 396 -6.19 -13.20 -18.18
CA ASN A 396 -5.65 -14.53 -18.47
C ASN A 396 -6.53 -15.67 -17.95
N VAL A 397 -7.63 -15.36 -17.25
CA VAL A 397 -8.59 -16.33 -16.72
C VAL A 397 -9.85 -16.30 -17.58
N THR A 398 -10.20 -17.45 -18.16
CA THR A 398 -11.49 -17.60 -18.86
C THR A 398 -12.56 -17.96 -17.85
N THR A 399 -13.46 -17.03 -17.55
CA THR A 399 -14.65 -17.33 -16.73
C THR A 399 -15.64 -18.13 -17.56
N THR A 400 -16.05 -19.29 -17.06
CA THR A 400 -17.26 -19.94 -17.54
C THR A 400 -18.43 -19.22 -16.86
N ASN A 401 -19.01 -18.25 -17.57
CA ASN A 401 -20.22 -17.55 -17.12
C ASN A 401 -21.28 -18.59 -16.72
N SER A 402 -21.56 -18.69 -15.42
CA SER A 402 -22.65 -19.50 -14.87
C SER A 402 -23.78 -18.57 -14.43
N THR A 403 -24.26 -17.74 -15.35
CA THR A 403 -25.48 -16.94 -15.18
C THR A 403 -26.14 -16.67 -16.54
N GLU A 404 -26.44 -17.74 -17.27
CA GLU A 404 -27.62 -17.78 -18.15
C GLU A 404 -28.72 -18.60 -17.47
N THR A 405 -29.31 -18.05 -16.42
CA THR A 405 -30.68 -18.41 -16.05
C THR A 405 -31.41 -17.12 -15.77
N GLY A 406 -32.00 -16.58 -16.84
CA GLY A 406 -33.04 -15.59 -16.71
C GLY A 406 -34.18 -16.14 -15.88
N THR A 407 -34.73 -15.32 -15.00
CA THR A 407 -36.15 -15.40 -14.68
C THR A 407 -36.64 -13.99 -14.42
N THR A 408 -37.19 -13.40 -15.48
CA THR A 408 -38.23 -12.39 -15.37
C THR A 408 -39.38 -13.00 -14.57
N ILE A 409 -39.72 -12.40 -13.43
CA ILE A 409 -41.08 -12.45 -12.86
C ILE A 409 -41.45 -11.02 -12.49
#